data_AF-A0A2N0NLN5-F1
#
_entry.id   AF-A0A2N0NLN5-F1
#
_cell.length_a   1.000
_cell.length_b   1.000
_cell.length_c   1.000
_cell.angle_alpha   90.00
_cell.angle_beta   90.00
_cell.angle_gamma   90.00
#
_symmetry.space_group_name_H-M   'P 1'
#
loop_
_entity.id
_entity.type
_entity.pdbx_description
1 polymer ?
#
loop_
_entity_poly.entity_id
_entity_poly.type
_entity_poly.pdbx_seq_one_letter_code
_entity_poly.pdbx_strand_id
1 'polypeptide(L)'
;PPERCFQECDEAYDSGNGGISKEEYWSRMVKISMEEMEKLRDEVNDFFKKDNGSSYLKMAYEEVLFPVVFTGKKKYYGIPHESEPNFNKELFIRGIETVKWGQSGIFRKIGKRIMEESTRVNNTRTLHQVVEDVLKETVKDISQTNLNEIIKTAVWRPDKNNKSVQRFISRMRDRHTREEVDAKRLIKKGLTPEAYLYEIPEPGERFEYVVVENDSSQKVGDKMEYPEVARHLDKKIDINYYLKSVVGLCARFINYDDRHQPSSEIVLEALKKLKDGNKVGENKADDSRVDEDDLDEDEEEEDEMDGDEVSKIRDTLAQKSAEKWIRGYIKNLRDGPKKDKTIISHLWKGARIYAKKLFDTTYADKGEHLTNNDYYQSFLNVLDKQEESIRLKLSSLLKEISEVDIEYRDSMYKLVTKKRAMSLEQYLTSYYLDECKLLADFRNTWYKVVGLEITRYRTLSKLQDDKKR
;
A
#
# COMPACT_ATOMS: atom_id res chain seq x y z
N PRO A 1 -3.74 -23.38 -24.09
CA PRO A 1 -4.15 -23.51 -25.51
C PRO A 1 -3.47 -22.45 -26.37
N PRO A 2 -3.15 -22.74 -27.64
CA PRO A 2 -2.70 -21.74 -28.60
C PRO A 2 -3.74 -20.61 -28.76
N GLU A 3 -3.29 -19.38 -28.98
CA GLU A 3 -4.14 -18.19 -29.08
C GLU A 3 -5.23 -18.32 -30.16
N ARG A 4 -4.90 -18.97 -31.28
CA ARG A 4 -5.83 -19.30 -32.38
C ARG A 4 -7.09 -20.06 -31.95
N CYS A 5 -7.04 -20.80 -30.84
CA CYS A 5 -8.20 -21.55 -30.34
C CYS A 5 -9.30 -20.62 -29.79
N PHE A 6 -8.97 -19.37 -29.49
CA PHE A 6 -9.88 -18.39 -28.91
C PHE A 6 -10.44 -17.40 -29.93
N GLN A 7 -9.98 -17.43 -31.19
CA GLN A 7 -10.33 -16.42 -32.20
C GLN A 7 -11.85 -16.22 -32.37
N GLU A 8 -12.61 -17.31 -32.52
CA GLU A 8 -14.09 -17.22 -32.63
C GLU A 8 -14.74 -16.63 -31.37
N CYS A 9 -14.14 -16.91 -30.21
CA CYS A 9 -14.60 -16.41 -28.91
C CYS A 9 -14.30 -14.91 -28.78
N ASP A 10 -13.13 -14.46 -29.21
CA ASP A 10 -12.69 -13.07 -29.22
C ASP A 10 -13.56 -12.24 -30.18
N GLU A 11 -13.76 -12.72 -31.41
CA GLU A 11 -14.63 -12.08 -32.41
C GLU A 11 -16.07 -11.93 -31.92
N ALA A 12 -16.60 -12.94 -31.23
CA ALA A 12 -17.94 -12.89 -30.65
C ALA A 12 -18.06 -11.85 -29.52
N TYR A 13 -17.00 -11.65 -28.72
CA TYR A 13 -16.98 -10.66 -27.66
C TYR A 13 -16.84 -9.23 -28.20
N ASP A 14 -16.00 -9.04 -29.22
CA ASP A 14 -15.71 -7.73 -29.81
C ASP A 14 -16.82 -7.21 -30.75
N SER A 15 -17.83 -8.02 -31.07
CA SER A 15 -18.90 -7.72 -32.03
C SER A 15 -19.91 -6.61 -31.63
N GLY A 16 -19.60 -5.80 -30.61
CA GLY A 16 -20.35 -4.58 -30.26
C GLY A 16 -21.72 -4.83 -29.64
N ASN A 17 -22.76 -4.10 -30.08
CA ASN A 17 -24.12 -4.12 -29.49
C ASN A 17 -24.87 -5.48 -29.56
N GLY A 18 -24.26 -6.52 -30.12
CA GLY A 18 -24.75 -7.90 -30.13
C GLY A 18 -23.74 -8.93 -29.60
N GLY A 19 -22.62 -8.48 -29.02
CA GLY A 19 -21.57 -9.35 -28.51
C GLY A 19 -21.94 -10.08 -27.24
N ILE A 20 -21.24 -11.19 -26.97
CA ILE A 20 -21.45 -11.99 -25.76
C ILE A 20 -21.01 -11.22 -24.51
N SER A 21 -21.61 -11.53 -23.38
CA SER A 21 -21.18 -10.93 -22.10
C SER A 21 -19.76 -11.35 -21.74
N LYS A 22 -19.07 -10.55 -20.91
CA LYS A 22 -17.73 -10.90 -20.40
C LYS A 22 -17.71 -12.24 -19.65
N GLU A 23 -18.76 -12.54 -18.89
CA GLU A 23 -18.91 -13.82 -18.20
C GLU A 23 -19.05 -14.99 -19.17
N GLU A 24 -19.83 -14.80 -20.23
CA GLU A 24 -19.99 -15.80 -21.29
C GLU A 24 -18.69 -16.01 -22.08
N TYR A 25 -18.01 -14.92 -22.43
CA TYR A 25 -16.68 -14.95 -23.05
C TYR A 25 -15.68 -15.74 -22.20
N TRP A 26 -15.59 -15.42 -20.90
CA TRP A 26 -14.74 -16.13 -19.94
C TRP A 26 -15.13 -17.61 -19.83
N SER A 27 -16.42 -17.91 -19.77
CA SER A 27 -16.92 -19.29 -19.72
C SER A 27 -16.52 -20.10 -20.96
N ARG A 28 -16.60 -19.51 -22.15
CA ARG A 28 -16.20 -20.15 -23.41
C ARG A 28 -14.69 -20.38 -23.46
N MET A 29 -13.87 -19.42 -23.06
CA MET A 29 -12.41 -19.60 -22.98
C MET A 29 -12.02 -20.76 -22.04
N VAL A 30 -12.69 -20.89 -20.90
CA VAL A 30 -12.44 -22.00 -19.96
C VAL A 30 -12.81 -23.34 -20.59
N LYS A 31 -13.96 -23.44 -21.27
CA LYS A 31 -14.39 -24.67 -21.97
C LYS A 31 -13.42 -25.07 -23.08
N ILE A 32 -13.04 -24.13 -23.94
CA ILE A 32 -12.03 -24.35 -24.99
C ILE A 32 -10.72 -24.83 -24.36
N SER A 33 -10.31 -24.23 -23.23
CA SER A 33 -9.11 -24.64 -22.52
C SER A 33 -9.20 -26.06 -21.96
N MET A 34 -10.35 -26.45 -21.41
CA MET A 34 -10.59 -27.82 -20.94
C MET A 34 -10.47 -28.82 -22.10
N GLU A 35 -11.17 -28.58 -23.21
CA GLU A 35 -11.18 -29.47 -24.38
C GLU A 35 -9.78 -29.63 -25.01
N GLU A 36 -9.03 -28.53 -25.16
CA GLU A 36 -7.68 -28.57 -25.72
C GLU A 36 -6.69 -29.27 -24.78
N MET A 37 -6.86 -29.13 -23.47
CA MET A 37 -6.02 -29.83 -22.48
C MET A 37 -6.28 -31.33 -22.47
N GLU A 38 -7.50 -31.80 -22.75
CA GLU A 38 -7.79 -33.23 -22.90
C GLU A 38 -7.06 -33.84 -24.10
N LYS A 39 -7.09 -33.16 -25.25
CA LYS A 39 -6.35 -33.59 -26.45
C LYS A 39 -4.85 -33.65 -26.17
N LEU A 40 -4.29 -32.61 -25.57
CA LEU A 40 -2.87 -32.56 -25.22
C LEU A 40 -2.48 -33.66 -24.23
N ARG A 41 -3.31 -33.93 -23.22
CA ARG A 41 -3.08 -35.01 -22.25
C ARG A 41 -2.96 -36.35 -22.97
N ASP A 42 -3.85 -36.63 -23.92
CA ASP A 42 -3.87 -37.90 -24.63
C ASP A 42 -2.64 -38.02 -25.56
N GLU A 43 -2.26 -36.95 -26.26
CA GLU A 43 -1.03 -36.88 -27.05
C GLU A 43 0.24 -37.10 -26.21
N VAL A 44 0.32 -36.47 -25.04
CA VAL A 44 1.45 -36.63 -24.10
C VAL A 44 1.50 -38.06 -23.56
N ASN A 45 0.36 -38.66 -23.24
CA ASN A 45 0.29 -40.03 -22.76
C ASN A 45 0.70 -41.05 -23.84
N ASP A 46 0.31 -40.82 -25.09
CA ASP A 46 0.75 -41.62 -26.23
C ASP A 46 2.26 -41.49 -26.46
N PHE A 47 2.81 -40.28 -26.30
CA PHE A 47 4.25 -40.04 -26.33
C PHE A 47 4.98 -40.80 -25.21
N PHE A 48 4.55 -40.66 -23.95
CA PHE A 48 5.16 -41.36 -22.82
C PHE A 48 5.11 -42.88 -22.97
N LYS A 49 4.04 -43.42 -23.54
CA LYS A 49 3.92 -44.86 -23.80
C LYS A 49 4.91 -45.33 -24.86
N LYS A 50 5.13 -44.53 -25.92
CA LYS A 50 6.10 -44.84 -26.98
C LYS A 50 7.54 -44.76 -26.46
N ASP A 51 7.85 -43.76 -25.65
CA ASP A 51 9.18 -43.52 -25.10
C ASP A 51 9.57 -44.54 -24.02
N ASN A 52 8.69 -44.76 -23.03
CA ASN A 52 8.99 -45.62 -21.88
C ASN A 52 8.59 -47.10 -22.08
N GLY A 53 7.91 -47.42 -23.18
CA GLY A 53 7.38 -48.77 -23.44
C GLY A 53 6.25 -49.22 -22.49
N SER A 54 5.76 -48.34 -21.61
CA SER A 54 4.69 -48.64 -20.65
C SER A 54 3.77 -47.44 -20.44
N SER A 55 2.53 -47.71 -19.98
CA SER A 55 1.55 -46.68 -19.64
C SER A 55 1.55 -46.31 -18.15
N TYR A 56 2.65 -46.59 -17.43
CA TYR A 56 2.75 -46.28 -15.99
C TYR A 56 2.87 -44.78 -15.75
N LEU A 57 3.74 -44.10 -16.51
CA LEU A 57 3.84 -42.64 -16.50
C LEU A 57 2.71 -42.05 -17.35
N LYS A 58 1.84 -41.24 -16.73
CA LYS A 58 0.74 -40.56 -17.41
C LYS A 58 0.51 -39.16 -16.86
N MET A 59 0.17 -38.24 -17.74
CA MET A 59 -0.39 -36.94 -17.41
C MET A 59 -1.88 -37.09 -17.07
N ALA A 60 -2.31 -36.44 -15.99
CA ALA A 60 -3.71 -36.30 -15.61
C ALA A 60 -4.14 -34.85 -15.76
N TYR A 61 -5.39 -34.64 -16.12
CA TYR A 61 -6.01 -33.33 -16.04
C TYR A 61 -6.41 -33.06 -14.58
N GLU A 62 -6.08 -31.87 -14.06
CA GLU A 62 -6.49 -31.45 -12.70
C GLU A 62 -7.55 -30.35 -12.78
N GLU A 63 -7.20 -29.18 -13.30
CA GLU A 63 -8.09 -28.01 -13.38
C GLU A 63 -7.56 -26.96 -14.37
N VAL A 64 -8.44 -26.05 -14.79
CA VAL A 64 -8.08 -24.78 -15.43
C VAL A 64 -8.22 -23.66 -14.40
N LEU A 65 -7.15 -22.91 -14.16
CA LEU A 65 -7.17 -21.77 -13.24
C LEU A 65 -7.40 -20.47 -14.03
N PHE A 66 -8.58 -19.86 -13.91
CA PHE A 66 -8.92 -18.65 -14.66
C PHE A 66 -9.99 -17.78 -13.97
N PRO A 67 -9.82 -16.44 -13.86
CA PRO A 67 -8.56 -15.73 -14.06
C PRO A 67 -7.51 -16.18 -13.05
N VAL A 68 -6.23 -16.04 -13.43
CA VAL A 68 -5.08 -16.37 -12.60
C VAL A 68 -4.15 -15.16 -12.48
N VAL A 69 -3.58 -14.97 -11.30
CA VAL A 69 -2.61 -13.92 -11.00
C VAL A 69 -1.35 -14.55 -10.43
N PHE A 70 -0.22 -14.31 -11.09
CA PHE A 70 1.11 -14.71 -10.65
C PHE A 70 1.79 -13.52 -9.94
N THR A 71 2.27 -13.74 -8.71
CA THR A 71 2.92 -12.72 -7.87
C THR A 71 4.39 -13.05 -7.56
N GLY A 72 4.87 -14.15 -8.14
CA GLY A 72 6.25 -14.63 -8.01
C GLY A 72 6.34 -16.15 -8.10
N LYS A 73 7.58 -16.67 -8.09
CA LYS A 73 7.86 -18.11 -8.14
C LYS A 73 7.14 -18.83 -6.99
N LYS A 74 6.31 -19.83 -7.33
CA LYS A 74 5.45 -20.58 -6.39
C LYS A 74 4.41 -19.72 -5.63
N LYS A 75 4.09 -18.52 -6.13
CA LYS A 75 3.15 -17.58 -5.51
C LYS A 75 2.10 -17.13 -6.53
N TYR A 76 0.92 -17.72 -6.47
CA TYR A 76 -0.17 -17.40 -7.39
C TYR A 76 -1.53 -17.70 -6.77
N TYR A 77 -2.56 -17.12 -7.37
CA TYR A 77 -3.94 -17.39 -7.00
C TYR A 77 -4.84 -17.29 -8.22
N GLY A 78 -5.99 -17.94 -8.18
CA GLY A 78 -6.98 -17.87 -9.25
C GLY A 78 -8.22 -18.67 -8.93
N ILE A 79 -9.21 -18.62 -9.82
CA ILE A 79 -10.44 -19.38 -9.66
C ILE A 79 -10.26 -20.76 -10.32
N PRO A 80 -10.40 -21.87 -9.59
CA PRO A 80 -10.29 -23.20 -10.16
C PRO A 80 -11.55 -23.62 -10.91
N HIS A 81 -11.37 -24.18 -12.09
CA HIS A 81 -12.42 -24.80 -12.90
C HIS A 81 -12.04 -26.25 -13.18
N GLU A 82 -12.76 -27.19 -12.55
CA GLU A 82 -12.44 -28.63 -12.58
C GLU A 82 -13.19 -29.35 -13.70
N SER A 83 -14.49 -29.16 -13.81
CA SER A 83 -15.34 -29.86 -14.79
C SER A 83 -16.19 -28.94 -15.63
N GLU A 84 -16.55 -27.77 -15.08
CA GLU A 84 -17.29 -26.73 -15.78
C GLU A 84 -16.81 -25.34 -15.32
N PRO A 85 -17.00 -24.29 -16.14
CA PRO A 85 -16.73 -22.93 -15.72
C PRO A 85 -17.58 -22.55 -14.50
N ASN A 86 -16.93 -22.10 -13.43
CA ASN A 86 -17.59 -21.68 -12.19
C ASN A 86 -16.81 -20.53 -11.55
N PHE A 87 -17.23 -19.30 -11.83
CA PHE A 87 -16.61 -18.07 -11.32
C PHE A 87 -16.98 -17.74 -9.86
N ASN A 88 -17.79 -18.57 -9.22
CA ASN A 88 -18.22 -18.40 -7.83
C ASN A 88 -17.50 -19.33 -6.86
N LYS A 89 -16.49 -20.10 -7.31
CA LYS A 89 -15.66 -20.95 -6.44
C LYS A 89 -14.73 -20.12 -5.54
N GLU A 90 -14.34 -20.72 -4.42
CA GLU A 90 -13.28 -20.17 -3.57
C GLU A 90 -11.96 -20.12 -4.33
N LEU A 91 -11.17 -19.08 -4.07
CA LEU A 91 -9.88 -18.89 -4.71
C LEU A 91 -8.90 -19.99 -4.32
N PHE A 92 -8.29 -20.60 -5.33
CA PHE A 92 -7.07 -21.38 -5.14
C PHE A 92 -5.93 -20.42 -4.82
N ILE A 93 -5.21 -20.64 -3.72
CA ILE A 93 -4.09 -19.78 -3.29
C ILE A 93 -2.86 -20.64 -3.02
N ARG A 94 -1.78 -20.36 -3.75
CA ARG A 94 -0.48 -21.02 -3.57
C ARG A 94 0.57 -20.03 -3.09
N GLY A 95 1.20 -20.32 -1.95
CA GLY A 95 2.42 -19.64 -1.49
C GLY A 95 2.29 -18.18 -1.02
N ILE A 96 1.10 -17.59 -1.11
CA ILE A 96 0.82 -16.22 -0.64
C ILE A 96 0.71 -16.20 0.89
N GLU A 97 1.28 -15.16 1.50
CA GLU A 97 1.47 -15.09 2.95
C GLU A 97 0.18 -14.93 3.76
N THR A 98 -0.93 -14.61 3.10
CA THR A 98 -2.27 -14.44 3.69
C THR A 98 -2.76 -15.70 4.40
N VAL A 99 -2.32 -16.88 3.94
CA VAL A 99 -2.70 -18.18 4.50
C VAL A 99 -1.79 -18.59 5.68
N LYS A 100 -0.67 -17.89 5.92
CA LYS A 100 0.29 -18.28 6.97
C LYS A 100 -0.22 -17.97 8.38
N TRP A 101 0.15 -18.83 9.32
CA TRP A 101 -0.11 -18.66 10.75
C TRP A 101 0.68 -17.48 11.34
N GLY A 102 0.09 -16.79 12.32
CA GLY A 102 0.74 -15.67 13.03
C GLY A 102 0.57 -14.29 12.39
N GLN A 103 -0.13 -14.17 11.26
CA GLN A 103 -0.53 -12.88 10.69
C GLN A 103 -1.76 -12.30 11.40
N SER A 104 -1.87 -10.97 11.45
CA SER A 104 -3.03 -10.30 12.03
C SER A 104 -4.26 -10.46 11.14
N GLY A 105 -5.46 -10.35 11.72
CA GLY A 105 -6.72 -10.36 10.98
C GLY A 105 -6.76 -9.33 9.85
N ILE A 106 -6.26 -8.11 10.10
CA ILE A 106 -6.19 -7.04 9.09
C ILE A 106 -5.32 -7.42 7.89
N PHE A 107 -4.19 -8.10 8.11
CA PHE A 107 -3.31 -8.56 7.03
C PHE A 107 -4.03 -9.59 6.14
N ARG A 108 -4.73 -10.54 6.77
CA ARG A 108 -5.50 -11.57 6.06
C ARG A 108 -6.67 -10.96 5.29
N LYS A 109 -7.40 -10.05 5.92
CA LYS A 109 -8.56 -9.35 5.34
C LYS A 109 -8.17 -8.54 4.12
N ILE A 110 -7.09 -7.75 4.20
CA ILE A 110 -6.57 -6.96 3.08
C ILE A 110 -6.18 -7.86 1.93
N GLY A 111 -5.38 -8.89 2.19
CA GLY A 111 -4.92 -9.79 1.13
C GLY A 111 -6.06 -10.55 0.47
N LYS A 112 -6.99 -11.11 1.26
CA LYS A 112 -8.18 -11.79 0.73
C LYS A 112 -9.01 -10.84 -0.13
N ARG A 113 -9.27 -9.62 0.35
CA ARG A 113 -10.03 -8.60 -0.38
C ARG A 113 -9.37 -8.23 -1.71
N ILE A 114 -8.06 -8.01 -1.74
CA ILE A 114 -7.33 -7.70 -2.99
C ILE A 114 -7.50 -8.85 -4.00
N MET A 115 -7.31 -10.10 -3.57
CA MET A 115 -7.41 -11.27 -4.45
C MET A 115 -8.83 -11.50 -4.96
N GLU A 116 -9.84 -11.31 -4.11
CA GLU A 116 -11.26 -11.43 -4.50
C GLU A 116 -11.68 -10.30 -5.44
N GLU A 117 -11.30 -9.05 -5.16
CA GLU A 117 -11.67 -7.92 -6.02
C GLU A 117 -11.00 -7.98 -7.39
N SER A 118 -9.75 -8.47 -7.47
CA SER A 118 -9.01 -8.54 -8.73
C SER A 118 -9.53 -9.63 -9.69
N THR A 119 -10.13 -10.70 -9.15
CA THR A 119 -10.58 -11.88 -9.90
C THR A 119 -12.07 -11.82 -10.30
N ARG A 120 -12.81 -10.81 -9.84
CA ARG A 120 -14.21 -10.62 -10.21
C ARG A 120 -14.38 -10.37 -11.71
N VAL A 121 -15.39 -11.03 -12.30
CA VAL A 121 -15.74 -10.85 -13.72
C VAL A 121 -16.00 -9.39 -14.07
N ASN A 122 -16.72 -8.65 -13.23
CA ASN A 122 -17.05 -7.25 -13.44
C ASN A 122 -15.92 -6.26 -13.06
N ASN A 123 -14.76 -6.75 -12.64
CA ASN A 123 -13.63 -5.87 -12.35
C ASN A 123 -13.06 -5.29 -13.66
N THR A 124 -12.94 -3.96 -13.69
CA THR A 124 -12.32 -3.18 -14.78
C THR A 124 -11.01 -2.52 -14.35
N ARG A 125 -10.65 -2.64 -13.06
CA ARG A 125 -9.45 -2.03 -12.47
C ARG A 125 -8.25 -2.95 -12.62
N THR A 126 -7.07 -2.38 -12.77
CA THR A 126 -5.81 -3.13 -12.68
C THR A 126 -5.59 -3.63 -11.25
N LEU A 127 -4.77 -4.67 -11.06
CA LEU A 127 -4.42 -5.15 -9.73
C LEU A 127 -3.75 -4.04 -8.89
N HIS A 128 -2.97 -3.17 -9.53
CA HIS A 128 -2.40 -1.99 -8.87
C HIS A 128 -3.47 -1.04 -8.33
N GLN A 129 -4.50 -0.73 -9.11
CA GLN A 129 -5.62 0.13 -8.68
C GLN A 129 -6.44 -0.52 -7.55
N VAL A 130 -6.68 -1.83 -7.62
CA VAL A 130 -7.33 -2.57 -6.52
C VAL A 130 -6.52 -2.45 -5.23
N VAL A 131 -5.20 -2.59 -5.30
CA VAL A 131 -4.31 -2.43 -4.13
C VAL A 131 -4.39 -1.01 -3.57
N GLU A 132 -4.38 0.02 -4.43
CA GLU A 132 -4.54 1.42 -4.01
C GLU A 132 -5.86 1.67 -3.27
N ASP A 133 -6.98 1.24 -3.86
CA ASP A 133 -8.32 1.41 -3.28
C ASP A 133 -8.42 0.72 -1.91
N VAL A 134 -7.99 -0.54 -1.83
CA VAL A 134 -8.02 -1.31 -0.57
C VAL A 134 -7.13 -0.65 0.50
N LEU A 135 -5.94 -0.17 0.12
CA LEU A 135 -5.06 0.52 1.07
C LEU A 135 -5.62 1.86 1.53
N LYS A 136 -6.25 2.62 0.64
CA LYS A 136 -6.87 3.91 0.94
C LYS A 136 -8.00 3.76 1.95
N GLU A 137 -8.87 2.79 1.75
CA GLU A 137 -9.92 2.45 2.72
C GLU A 137 -9.33 1.94 4.04
N THR A 138 -8.37 1.01 3.96
CA THR A 138 -7.68 0.47 5.15
C THR A 138 -7.08 1.59 5.99
N VAL A 139 -6.31 2.50 5.40
CA VAL A 139 -5.62 3.57 6.15
C VAL A 139 -6.60 4.57 6.76
N LYS A 140 -7.76 4.77 6.14
CA LYS A 140 -8.84 5.60 6.69
C LYS A 140 -9.45 4.96 7.94
N ASP A 141 -9.70 3.66 7.89
CA ASP A 141 -10.45 2.92 8.91
C ASP A 141 -9.55 2.31 10.00
N ILE A 142 -8.23 2.25 9.77
CA ILE A 142 -7.29 1.56 10.68
C ILE A 142 -7.22 2.17 12.08
N SER A 143 -7.51 3.47 12.21
CA SER A 143 -7.61 4.15 13.51
C SER A 143 -8.86 3.76 14.30
N GLN A 144 -9.87 3.21 13.63
CA GLN A 144 -11.14 2.77 14.20
C GLN A 144 -11.26 1.23 14.22
N THR A 145 -10.21 0.52 13.83
CA THR A 145 -10.26 -0.94 13.68
C THR A 145 -10.41 -1.63 15.03
N ASN A 146 -11.29 -2.63 15.05
CA ASN A 146 -11.51 -3.49 16.21
C ASN A 146 -10.20 -4.19 16.59
N LEU A 147 -9.85 -4.15 17.88
CA LEU A 147 -8.68 -4.83 18.44
C LEU A 147 -8.59 -6.30 18.02
N ASN A 148 -9.73 -6.97 17.85
CA ASN A 148 -9.80 -8.37 17.43
C ASN A 148 -9.18 -8.60 16.03
N GLU A 149 -9.25 -7.62 15.11
CA GLU A 149 -8.61 -7.73 13.80
C GLU A 149 -7.07 -7.57 13.86
N ILE A 150 -6.56 -7.15 15.02
CA ILE A 150 -5.16 -6.77 15.23
C ILE A 150 -4.43 -7.80 16.13
N ILE A 151 -5.17 -8.70 16.78
CA ILE A 151 -4.63 -9.80 17.58
C ILE A 151 -3.70 -10.67 16.73
N LYS A 152 -2.57 -11.04 17.33
CA LYS A 152 -1.61 -12.01 16.82
C LYS A 152 -1.43 -13.12 17.85
N THR A 153 -0.95 -14.26 17.38
CA THR A 153 -0.68 -15.42 18.24
C THR A 153 0.80 -15.74 18.23
N ALA A 154 1.36 -16.07 19.39
CA ALA A 154 2.71 -16.60 19.52
C ALA A 154 2.71 -17.89 20.35
N VAL A 155 3.80 -18.65 20.27
CA VAL A 155 4.01 -19.85 21.09
C VAL A 155 5.18 -19.59 22.02
N TRP A 156 5.01 -19.86 23.31
CA TRP A 156 6.12 -19.75 24.25
C TRP A 156 7.02 -21.00 24.15
N ARG A 157 8.29 -20.82 23.79
CA ARG A 157 9.28 -21.91 23.69
C ARG A 157 10.59 -21.45 24.34
N PRO A 158 10.86 -21.83 25.60
CA PRO A 158 12.07 -21.40 26.32
C PRO A 158 13.37 -21.78 25.62
N ASP A 159 13.38 -22.92 24.92
CA ASP A 159 14.52 -23.47 24.18
C ASP A 159 14.86 -22.71 22.90
N LYS A 160 13.92 -21.91 22.37
CA LYS A 160 14.10 -21.15 21.13
C LYS A 160 14.51 -19.71 21.43
N ASN A 161 15.48 -19.21 20.66
CA ASN A 161 15.97 -17.82 20.76
C ASN A 161 15.02 -16.79 20.12
N ASN A 162 13.73 -16.82 20.48
CA ASN A 162 12.78 -15.79 20.09
C ASN A 162 12.88 -14.60 21.05
N LYS A 163 13.82 -13.69 20.77
CA LYS A 163 14.11 -12.51 21.60
C LYS A 163 12.87 -11.64 21.90
N SER A 164 11.88 -11.60 20.99
CA SER A 164 10.66 -10.82 21.20
C SER A 164 9.77 -11.46 22.26
N VAL A 165 9.48 -12.76 22.10
CA VAL A 165 8.64 -13.51 23.04
C VAL A 165 9.33 -13.64 24.40
N GLN A 166 10.64 -13.90 24.44
CA GLN A 166 11.39 -13.98 25.70
C GLN A 166 11.30 -12.67 26.50
N ARG A 167 11.48 -11.51 25.85
CA ARG A 167 11.32 -10.20 26.51
C ARG A 167 9.90 -9.98 27.01
N PHE A 168 8.91 -10.32 26.18
CA PHE A 168 7.51 -10.23 26.55
C PHE A 168 7.23 -11.04 27.82
N ILE A 169 7.56 -12.33 27.83
CA ILE A 169 7.34 -13.24 28.97
C ILE A 169 8.09 -12.76 30.23
N SER A 170 9.34 -12.32 30.09
CA SER A 170 10.10 -11.75 31.22
C SER A 170 9.34 -10.57 31.84
N ARG A 171 8.84 -9.65 31.01
CA ARG A 171 8.07 -8.49 31.48
C ARG A 171 6.73 -8.88 32.10
N MET A 172 6.03 -9.89 31.54
CA MET A 172 4.78 -10.40 32.12
C MET A 172 5.05 -10.97 33.52
N ARG A 173 6.12 -11.76 33.69
CA ARG A 173 6.54 -12.30 35.01
C ARG A 173 6.84 -11.22 36.03
N ASP A 174 7.57 -10.17 35.62
CA ASP A 174 7.87 -9.04 36.51
C ASP A 174 6.60 -8.29 36.93
N ARG A 175 5.61 -8.18 36.04
CA ARG A 175 4.32 -7.55 36.36
C ARG A 175 3.47 -8.44 37.27
N HIS A 176 3.37 -9.72 36.96
CA HIS A 176 2.66 -10.70 37.78
C HIS A 176 3.20 -10.73 39.21
N THR A 177 4.53 -10.78 39.38
CA THR A 177 5.18 -10.74 40.69
C THR A 177 4.78 -9.50 41.50
N ARG A 178 4.62 -8.34 40.84
CA ARG A 178 4.16 -7.11 41.52
C ARG A 178 2.69 -7.22 41.94
N GLU A 179 1.82 -7.74 41.07
CA GLU A 179 0.41 -7.99 41.40
C GLU A 179 0.27 -8.94 42.59
N GLU A 180 1.08 -9.99 42.66
CA GLU A 180 1.09 -10.91 43.81
C GLU A 180 1.48 -10.21 45.12
N VAL A 181 2.49 -9.31 45.07
CA VAL A 181 2.94 -8.56 46.26
C VAL A 181 1.84 -7.60 46.73
N ASP A 182 1.18 -6.90 45.81
CA ASP A 182 0.08 -5.99 46.14
C ASP A 182 -1.15 -6.74 46.64
N ALA A 183 -1.50 -7.89 46.04
CA ALA A 183 -2.57 -8.76 46.51
C ALA A 183 -2.31 -9.25 47.94
N LYS A 184 -1.10 -9.74 48.24
CA LYS A 184 -0.69 -10.12 49.61
C LYS A 184 -0.84 -8.96 50.60
N ARG A 185 -0.50 -7.73 50.17
CA ARG A 185 -0.64 -6.52 50.99
C ARG A 185 -2.11 -6.16 51.25
N LEU A 186 -3.00 -6.33 50.28
CA LEU A 186 -4.44 -6.09 50.42
C LEU A 186 -5.09 -7.12 51.35
N ILE A 187 -4.75 -8.40 51.19
CA ILE A 187 -5.25 -9.49 52.07
C ILE A 187 -4.86 -9.20 53.53
N LYS A 188 -3.62 -8.76 53.78
CA LYS A 188 -3.17 -8.40 55.13
C LYS A 188 -3.97 -7.23 55.75
N LYS A 189 -4.59 -6.39 54.92
CA LYS A 189 -5.49 -5.30 55.34
C LYS A 189 -6.97 -5.70 55.41
N GLY A 190 -7.29 -6.98 55.17
CA GLY A 190 -8.67 -7.48 55.13
C GLY A 190 -9.45 -7.08 53.86
N LEU A 191 -8.76 -6.65 52.81
CA LEU A 191 -9.36 -6.31 51.52
C LEU A 191 -9.25 -7.47 50.53
N THR A 192 -10.24 -7.62 49.65
CA THR A 192 -10.23 -8.60 48.56
C THR A 192 -9.40 -8.08 47.38
N PRO A 193 -8.35 -8.79 46.94
CA PRO A 193 -7.59 -8.43 45.74
C PRO A 193 -8.43 -8.58 44.46
N GLU A 194 -8.11 -7.78 43.46
CA GLU A 194 -8.61 -7.99 42.10
C GLU A 194 -7.92 -9.19 41.44
N ALA A 195 -8.54 -9.72 40.37
CA ALA A 195 -7.95 -10.81 39.60
C ALA A 195 -6.67 -10.32 38.88
N TYR A 196 -5.68 -11.22 38.74
CA TYR A 196 -4.43 -10.87 38.08
C TYR A 196 -4.65 -10.57 36.60
N LEU A 197 -4.05 -9.48 36.11
CA LEU A 197 -4.16 -9.08 34.71
C LEU A 197 -3.08 -9.75 33.85
N TYR A 198 -1.96 -10.18 34.45
CA TYR A 198 -0.83 -10.75 33.74
C TYR A 198 -0.64 -12.24 34.07
N GLU A 199 -1.36 -13.10 33.37
CA GLU A 199 -1.12 -14.55 33.43
C GLU A 199 0.15 -14.94 32.65
N ILE A 200 0.84 -15.98 33.10
CA ILE A 200 2.08 -16.45 32.47
C ILE A 200 1.79 -17.76 31.73
N PRO A 201 1.96 -17.80 30.39
CA PRO A 201 1.69 -19.01 29.63
C PRO A 201 2.75 -20.07 29.91
N GLU A 202 2.31 -21.32 29.87
CA GLU A 202 3.17 -22.49 30.03
C GLU A 202 4.08 -22.71 28.81
N PRO A 203 5.26 -23.33 28.99
CA PRO A 203 6.09 -23.74 27.86
C PRO A 203 5.31 -24.62 26.87
N GLY A 204 5.29 -24.22 25.60
CA GLY A 204 4.54 -24.87 24.52
C GLY A 204 3.14 -24.28 24.30
N GLU A 205 2.64 -23.48 25.24
CA GLU A 205 1.32 -22.85 25.15
C GLU A 205 1.31 -21.72 24.10
N ARG A 206 0.14 -21.57 23.47
CA ARG A 206 -0.14 -20.45 22.57
C ARG A 206 -0.78 -19.33 23.37
N PHE A 207 -0.31 -18.11 23.15
CA PHE A 207 -0.91 -16.92 23.73
C PHE A 207 -1.17 -15.87 22.67
N GLU A 208 -2.18 -15.05 22.94
CA GLU A 208 -2.57 -13.92 22.12
C GLU A 208 -1.85 -12.64 22.56
N TYR A 209 -1.53 -11.78 21.61
CA TYR A 209 -0.92 -10.49 21.89
C TYR A 209 -1.30 -9.45 20.83
N VAL A 210 -1.24 -8.19 21.23
CA VAL A 210 -1.24 -7.01 20.37
C VAL A 210 0.06 -6.24 20.52
N VAL A 211 0.36 -5.33 19.61
CA VAL A 211 1.54 -4.44 19.68
C VAL A 211 1.06 -3.02 19.94
N VAL A 212 1.42 -2.48 21.09
CA VAL A 212 1.05 -1.14 21.55
C VAL A 212 2.16 -0.12 21.27
N GLU A 213 1.79 1.15 21.25
CA GLU A 213 2.77 2.24 21.19
C GLU A 213 3.63 2.24 22.46
N ASN A 214 4.94 2.40 22.27
CA ASN A 214 5.88 2.56 23.36
C ASN A 214 7.05 3.41 22.87
N ASP A 215 7.11 4.65 23.35
CA ASP A 215 8.17 5.59 22.97
C ASP A 215 9.52 5.25 23.62
N SER A 216 9.50 4.47 24.71
CA SER A 216 10.71 4.09 25.46
C SER A 216 11.50 2.94 24.82
N SER A 217 10.91 2.18 23.89
CA SER A 217 11.60 1.07 23.22
C SER A 217 11.08 0.81 21.82
N GLN A 218 12.00 0.56 20.88
CA GLN A 218 11.68 0.12 19.52
C GLN A 218 11.58 -1.40 19.39
N LYS A 219 11.88 -2.16 20.45
CA LYS A 219 11.88 -3.62 20.41
C LYS A 219 10.44 -4.14 20.52
N VAL A 220 10.04 -4.99 19.59
CA VAL A 220 8.66 -5.53 19.52
C VAL A 220 8.23 -6.20 20.83
N GLY A 221 9.09 -7.00 21.47
CA GLY A 221 8.77 -7.67 22.74
C GLY A 221 8.40 -6.72 23.89
N ASP A 222 8.94 -5.50 23.87
CA ASP A 222 8.64 -4.46 24.88
C ASP A 222 7.33 -3.71 24.55
N LYS A 223 6.84 -3.87 23.31
CA LYS A 223 5.58 -3.33 22.79
C LYS A 223 4.45 -4.36 22.76
N MET A 224 4.74 -5.65 22.89
CA MET A 224 3.71 -6.69 22.94
C MET A 224 2.83 -6.48 24.18
N GLU A 225 1.55 -6.80 24.14
CA GLU A 225 0.67 -6.75 25.31
C GLU A 225 -0.47 -7.75 25.17
N TYR A 226 -0.99 -8.28 26.29
CA TYR A 226 -2.21 -9.07 26.23
C TYR A 226 -3.39 -8.22 25.73
N PRO A 227 -4.25 -8.75 24.83
CA PRO A 227 -5.37 -7.98 24.29
C PRO A 227 -6.33 -7.48 25.38
N GLU A 228 -6.52 -8.25 26.43
CA GLU A 228 -7.39 -7.90 27.58
C GLU A 228 -6.80 -6.74 28.38
N VAL A 229 -5.50 -6.81 28.67
CA VAL A 229 -4.75 -5.74 29.35
C VAL A 229 -4.74 -4.45 28.52
N ALA A 230 -4.56 -4.56 27.20
CA ALA A 230 -4.58 -3.41 26.32
C ALA A 230 -5.95 -2.71 26.32
N ARG A 231 -7.05 -3.49 26.36
CA ARG A 231 -8.42 -2.97 26.53
C ARG A 231 -8.63 -2.32 27.89
N HIS A 232 -8.26 -3.03 28.95
CA HIS A 232 -8.49 -2.58 30.33
C HIS A 232 -7.74 -1.28 30.64
N LEU A 233 -6.54 -1.11 30.10
CA LEU A 233 -5.68 0.06 30.34
C LEU A 233 -5.74 1.11 29.22
N ASP A 234 -6.69 0.99 28.28
CA ASP A 234 -6.85 1.88 27.11
C ASP A 234 -5.52 2.16 26.38
N LYS A 235 -4.73 1.10 26.15
CA LYS A 235 -3.41 1.24 25.52
C LYS A 235 -3.56 1.48 24.03
N LYS A 236 -2.92 2.54 23.55
CA LYS A 236 -2.89 2.89 22.14
C LYS A 236 -2.08 1.88 21.32
N ILE A 237 -2.64 1.44 20.21
CA ILE A 237 -2.05 0.42 19.32
C ILE A 237 -1.02 1.03 18.37
N ASP A 238 0.12 0.36 18.17
CA ASP A 238 1.15 0.78 17.21
C ASP A 238 0.70 0.39 15.79
N ILE A 239 -0.11 1.23 15.17
CA ILE A 239 -0.66 0.97 13.84
C ILE A 239 0.46 0.81 12.78
N ASN A 240 1.58 1.53 12.95
CA ASN A 240 2.69 1.47 12.00
C ASN A 240 3.34 0.09 11.98
N TYR A 241 3.38 -0.61 13.11
CA TYR A 241 3.84 -1.99 13.19
C TYR A 241 3.02 -2.92 12.28
N TYR A 242 1.69 -2.81 12.31
CA TYR A 242 0.79 -3.65 11.52
C TYR A 242 0.86 -3.32 10.02
N LEU A 243 0.88 -2.03 9.67
CA LEU A 243 1.02 -1.60 8.28
C LEU A 243 2.33 -2.04 7.65
N LYS A 244 3.41 -2.20 8.42
CA LYS A 244 4.69 -2.70 7.89
C LYS A 244 4.55 -4.08 7.24
N SER A 245 3.74 -4.97 7.81
CA SER A 245 3.49 -6.29 7.20
C SER A 245 2.66 -6.17 5.92
N VAL A 246 1.64 -5.32 5.93
CA VAL A 246 0.77 -5.05 4.78
C VAL A 246 1.57 -4.51 3.58
N VAL A 247 2.57 -3.66 3.82
CA VAL A 247 3.46 -3.13 2.77
C VAL A 247 4.07 -4.26 1.93
N GLY A 248 4.66 -5.27 2.58
CA GLY A 248 5.32 -6.38 1.87
C GLY A 248 4.33 -7.22 1.06
N LEU A 249 3.14 -7.45 1.61
CA LEU A 249 2.05 -8.15 0.93
C LEU A 249 1.58 -7.37 -0.31
N CYS A 250 1.23 -6.09 -0.15
CA CYS A 250 0.75 -5.25 -1.25
C CYS A 250 1.81 -5.09 -2.35
N ALA A 251 3.08 -4.95 -1.97
CA ALA A 251 4.17 -4.88 -2.94
C ALA A 251 4.25 -6.13 -3.83
N ARG A 252 3.96 -7.32 -3.30
CA ARG A 252 3.92 -8.56 -4.12
C ARG A 252 2.81 -8.57 -5.16
N PHE A 253 1.73 -7.82 -4.94
CA PHE A 253 0.65 -7.73 -5.92
C PHE A 253 0.94 -6.73 -7.03
N ILE A 254 1.87 -5.79 -6.84
CA ILE A 254 2.10 -4.70 -7.81
C ILE A 254 3.50 -4.71 -8.42
N ASN A 255 4.43 -5.52 -7.91
CA ASN A 255 5.80 -5.53 -8.40
C ASN A 255 5.93 -5.92 -9.88
N TYR A 256 4.91 -6.50 -10.50
CA TYR A 256 4.85 -6.76 -11.95
C TYR A 256 4.77 -5.49 -12.79
N ASP A 257 4.28 -4.39 -12.23
CA ASP A 257 4.05 -3.12 -12.93
C ASP A 257 5.38 -2.53 -13.41
N ASP A 258 5.42 -2.05 -14.65
CA ASP A 258 6.62 -1.48 -15.28
C ASP A 258 7.22 -0.34 -14.45
N ARG A 259 6.40 0.40 -13.69
CA ARG A 259 6.86 1.45 -12.76
C ARG A 259 7.80 0.95 -11.67
N HIS A 260 7.80 -0.35 -11.40
CA HIS A 260 8.62 -0.99 -10.37
C HIS A 260 9.73 -1.87 -10.94
N GLN A 261 9.67 -2.22 -12.23
CA GLN A 261 10.69 -3.06 -12.85
C GLN A 261 12.04 -2.34 -12.93
N PRO A 262 13.15 -2.96 -12.50
CA PRO A 262 14.47 -2.37 -12.62
C PRO A 262 14.94 -2.39 -14.09
N SER A 263 15.74 -1.40 -14.48
CA SER A 263 16.42 -1.44 -15.79
C SER A 263 17.46 -2.55 -15.84
N SER A 264 17.81 -2.97 -17.06
CA SER A 264 18.83 -4.00 -17.27
C SER A 264 20.18 -3.62 -16.66
N GLU A 265 20.58 -2.34 -16.70
CA GLU A 265 21.86 -1.91 -16.09
C GLU A 265 21.89 -2.14 -14.58
N ILE A 266 20.77 -1.86 -13.88
CA ILE A 266 20.67 -2.05 -12.43
C ILE A 266 20.74 -3.54 -12.08
N VAL A 267 20.13 -4.41 -12.88
CA VAL A 267 20.19 -5.86 -12.68
C VAL A 267 21.62 -6.37 -12.88
N LEU A 268 22.31 -5.92 -13.93
CA LEU A 268 23.71 -6.28 -14.20
C LEU A 268 24.66 -5.79 -13.09
N GLU A 269 24.47 -4.58 -12.57
CA GLU A 269 25.27 -4.08 -11.46
C GLU A 269 25.06 -4.92 -10.18
N ALA A 270 23.82 -5.32 -9.91
CA ALA A 270 23.51 -6.18 -8.76
C ALA A 270 24.12 -7.59 -8.90
N LEU A 271 24.13 -8.15 -10.12
CA LEU A 271 24.77 -9.42 -10.45
C LEU A 271 26.28 -9.37 -10.22
N LYS A 272 26.96 -8.33 -10.71
CA LYS A 272 28.41 -8.13 -10.49
C LYS A 272 28.77 -8.12 -9.01
N LYS A 273 28.00 -7.37 -8.21
CA LYS A 273 28.19 -7.31 -6.74
C LYS A 273 28.00 -8.66 -6.04
N LEU A 274 27.12 -9.53 -6.55
CA LEU A 274 26.93 -10.88 -6.02
C LEU A 274 28.13 -11.79 -6.35
N LYS A 275 28.60 -11.76 -7.60
CA LYS A 275 29.79 -12.53 -8.02
C LYS A 275 31.06 -12.10 -7.26
N ASP A 276 31.26 -10.79 -7.06
CA ASP A 276 32.40 -10.26 -6.30
C ASP A 276 32.33 -10.64 -4.81
N GLY A 277 31.13 -10.75 -4.23
CA GLY A 277 30.91 -11.18 -2.86
C GLY A 277 31.21 -12.67 -2.62
N ASN A 278 30.96 -13.53 -3.61
CA ASN A 278 31.27 -14.97 -3.52
C ASN A 278 32.77 -15.27 -3.66
N LYS A 279 33.52 -14.51 -4.47
CA LYS A 279 34.98 -14.68 -4.61
C LYS A 279 35.78 -14.48 -3.33
N VAL A 280 35.23 -13.79 -2.32
CA VAL A 280 35.90 -13.58 -1.02
C VAL A 280 35.70 -14.77 -0.06
N GLY A 281 34.81 -15.71 -0.39
CA GLY A 281 34.45 -16.85 0.47
C GLY A 281 35.19 -18.17 0.23
N GLU A 282 35.84 -18.36 -0.92
CA GLU A 282 36.42 -19.66 -1.31
C GLU A 282 37.92 -19.82 -1.02
N ASN A 283 38.62 -18.80 -0.56
CA ASN A 283 40.05 -18.90 -0.29
C ASN A 283 40.36 -19.36 1.14
N LYS A 284 39.98 -20.58 1.55
CA LYS A 284 40.63 -21.33 2.65
C LYS A 284 40.38 -22.86 2.59
N ALA A 285 41.24 -23.58 1.88
CA ALA A 285 41.74 -24.96 2.09
C ALA A 285 42.32 -25.44 0.75
N ASP A 286 43.46 -26.10 0.60
CA ASP A 286 44.57 -26.48 1.47
C ASP A 286 45.79 -26.60 0.53
N ASP A 287 46.96 -26.29 1.05
CA ASP A 287 48.24 -26.26 0.33
C ASP A 287 48.79 -27.67 0.14
N SER A 288 49.06 -28.11 -1.09
CA SER A 288 50.11 -29.11 -1.42
C SER A 288 50.31 -29.34 -2.92
N ARG A 289 51.52 -28.97 -3.38
CA ARG A 289 52.33 -29.54 -4.47
C ARG A 289 52.00 -29.23 -5.94
N VAL A 290 52.97 -28.52 -6.52
CA VAL A 290 53.30 -28.29 -7.93
C VAL A 290 53.57 -29.61 -8.67
N ASP A 291 53.05 -29.74 -9.88
CA ASP A 291 53.79 -30.17 -11.08
C ASP A 291 53.21 -29.45 -12.31
N GLU A 292 54.10 -28.90 -13.13
CA GLU A 292 53.84 -28.20 -14.39
C GLU A 292 53.42 -29.18 -15.50
N ASP A 293 52.87 -28.61 -16.58
CA ASP A 293 52.51 -29.20 -17.87
C ASP A 293 51.07 -29.72 -17.99
N ASP A 294 50.17 -28.83 -18.43
CA ASP A 294 49.51 -28.97 -19.73
C ASP A 294 48.80 -27.65 -20.11
N LEU A 295 49.11 -27.15 -21.30
CA LEU A 295 48.45 -26.02 -21.95
C LEU A 295 47.09 -26.49 -22.45
N ASP A 296 46.07 -26.39 -21.61
CA ASP A 296 44.69 -26.48 -22.09
C ASP A 296 44.12 -25.07 -22.27
N GLU A 297 43.56 -24.89 -23.45
CA GLU A 297 42.98 -23.69 -24.03
C GLU A 297 42.14 -22.93 -23.00
N ASP A 298 42.38 -21.62 -22.88
CA ASP A 298 41.42 -20.68 -22.32
C ASP A 298 40.15 -20.71 -23.23
N GLU A 299 39.33 -21.76 -23.10
CA GLU A 299 37.91 -21.61 -23.32
C GLU A 299 37.48 -20.58 -22.28
N GLU A 300 37.38 -19.31 -22.69
CA GLU A 300 36.48 -18.38 -22.03
C GLU A 300 35.11 -19.08 -22.03
N GLU A 301 34.81 -19.82 -20.96
CA GLU A 301 33.45 -20.18 -20.60
C GLU A 301 32.73 -18.84 -20.55
N GLU A 302 32.05 -18.49 -21.64
CA GLU A 302 30.96 -17.54 -21.59
C GLU A 302 29.97 -18.16 -20.61
N ASP A 303 30.15 -17.86 -19.31
CA ASP A 303 29.25 -18.20 -18.22
C ASP A 303 27.84 -17.79 -18.69
N GLU A 304 27.09 -18.71 -19.28
CA GLU A 304 25.75 -18.48 -19.74
C GLU A 304 24.96 -18.09 -18.49
N MET A 305 24.63 -16.81 -18.37
CA MET A 305 24.10 -16.25 -17.14
C MET A 305 22.87 -17.05 -16.71
N ASP A 306 22.90 -17.66 -15.51
CA ASP A 306 21.76 -18.41 -15.00
C ASP A 306 20.51 -17.53 -14.99
N GLY A 307 19.59 -17.79 -15.93
CA GLY A 307 18.36 -17.03 -16.09
C GLY A 307 17.50 -17.05 -14.82
N ASP A 308 17.62 -18.07 -13.97
CA ASP A 308 16.95 -18.13 -12.67
C ASP A 308 17.55 -17.13 -11.67
N GLU A 309 18.87 -16.94 -11.66
CA GLU A 309 19.53 -15.90 -10.84
C GLU A 309 19.14 -14.49 -11.26
N VAL A 310 19.17 -14.22 -12.57
CA VAL A 310 18.74 -12.92 -13.13
C VAL A 310 17.28 -12.63 -12.72
N SER A 311 16.40 -13.62 -12.86
CA SER A 311 14.98 -13.50 -12.49
C SER A 311 14.77 -13.24 -10.99
N LYS A 312 15.50 -13.96 -10.11
CA LYS A 312 15.45 -13.76 -8.65
C LYS A 312 15.89 -12.35 -8.24
N ILE A 313 16.95 -11.83 -8.87
CA ILE A 313 17.46 -10.48 -8.58
C ILE A 313 16.45 -9.43 -9.05
N ARG A 314 15.93 -9.58 -10.27
CA ARG A 314 14.91 -8.69 -10.82
C ARG A 314 13.67 -8.64 -9.92
N ASP A 315 13.12 -9.79 -9.52
CA ASP A 315 11.98 -9.86 -8.60
C ASP A 315 12.28 -9.17 -7.25
N THR A 316 13.48 -9.38 -6.70
CA THR A 316 13.89 -8.76 -5.43
C THR A 316 13.98 -7.24 -5.54
N LEU A 317 14.53 -6.72 -6.63
CA LEU A 317 14.65 -5.29 -6.89
C LEU A 317 13.27 -4.65 -7.13
N ALA A 318 12.43 -5.29 -7.95
CA ALA A 318 11.07 -4.84 -8.23
C ALA A 318 10.23 -4.81 -6.96
N GLN A 319 10.33 -5.85 -6.13
CA GLN A 319 9.68 -5.89 -4.82
C GLN A 319 10.11 -4.74 -3.91
N LYS A 320 11.41 -4.44 -3.83
CA LYS A 320 11.91 -3.31 -3.01
C LYS A 320 11.41 -1.96 -3.52
N SER A 321 11.33 -1.79 -4.84
CA SER A 321 10.76 -0.60 -5.49
C SER A 321 9.28 -0.44 -5.13
N ALA A 322 8.49 -1.50 -5.28
CA ALA A 322 7.08 -1.54 -4.90
C ALA A 322 6.86 -1.29 -3.40
N GLU A 323 7.66 -1.89 -2.51
CA GLU A 323 7.58 -1.62 -1.06
C GLU A 323 7.85 -0.15 -0.73
N LYS A 324 8.85 0.46 -1.39
CA LYS A 324 9.17 1.89 -1.22
C LYS A 324 7.98 2.75 -1.65
N TRP A 325 7.38 2.43 -2.80
CA TRP A 325 6.21 3.13 -3.31
C TRP A 325 5.01 3.01 -2.35
N ILE A 326 4.66 1.80 -1.91
CA ILE A 326 3.54 1.55 -0.98
C ILE A 326 3.74 2.29 0.35
N ARG A 327 4.97 2.34 0.89
CA ARG A 327 5.27 3.14 2.09
C ARG A 327 5.03 4.62 1.85
N GLY A 328 5.45 5.13 0.69
CA GLY A 328 5.20 6.51 0.26
C GLY A 328 3.71 6.80 0.15
N TYR A 329 2.96 5.90 -0.47
CA TYR A 329 1.51 6.00 -0.64
C TYR A 329 0.77 6.00 0.70
N ILE A 330 1.07 5.06 1.61
CA ILE A 330 0.48 5.03 2.96
C ILE A 330 0.80 6.31 3.74
N LYS A 331 2.04 6.80 3.65
CA LYS A 331 2.44 8.05 4.29
C LYS A 331 1.69 9.24 3.71
N ASN A 332 1.53 9.28 2.40
CA ASN A 332 0.72 10.28 1.69
C ASN A 332 -0.72 10.26 2.21
N LEU A 333 -1.36 9.10 2.31
CA LEU A 333 -2.74 8.98 2.80
C LEU A 333 -2.91 9.53 4.23
N ARG A 334 -1.92 9.33 5.10
CA ARG A 334 -1.95 9.80 6.49
C ARG A 334 -1.65 11.29 6.65
N ASP A 335 -0.61 11.77 5.98
CA ASP A 335 -0.09 13.12 6.17
C ASP A 335 -0.68 14.12 5.18
N GLY A 336 -1.19 13.65 4.04
CA GLY A 336 -1.74 14.43 2.94
C GLY A 336 -2.78 15.45 3.38
N PRO A 337 -3.86 15.04 4.09
CA PRO A 337 -4.89 15.97 4.55
C PRO A 337 -4.33 17.11 5.44
N LYS A 338 -3.31 16.83 6.26
CA LYS A 338 -2.64 17.84 7.10
C LYS A 338 -1.81 18.80 6.24
N LYS A 339 -1.11 18.28 5.24
CA LYS A 339 -0.34 19.07 4.28
C LYS A 339 -1.25 19.96 3.45
N ASP A 340 -2.35 19.43 2.93
CA ASP A 340 -3.34 20.16 2.13
C ASP A 340 -3.92 21.32 2.92
N LYS A 341 -4.35 21.07 4.16
CA LYS A 341 -4.83 22.12 5.07
C LYS A 341 -3.80 23.23 5.27
N THR A 342 -2.52 22.86 5.41
CA THR A 342 -1.42 23.83 5.59
C THR A 342 -1.19 24.66 4.33
N ILE A 343 -1.15 24.01 3.15
CA ILE A 343 -0.98 24.68 1.85
C ILE A 343 -2.15 25.64 1.60
N ILE A 344 -3.39 25.16 1.73
CA ILE A 344 -4.60 25.97 1.53
C ILE A 344 -4.63 27.15 2.51
N SER A 345 -4.28 26.94 3.78
CA SER A 345 -4.21 28.03 4.77
C SER A 345 -3.15 29.08 4.41
N HIS A 346 -2.00 28.66 3.88
CA HIS A 346 -0.96 29.58 3.42
C HIS A 346 -1.42 30.39 2.21
N LEU A 347 -2.05 29.73 1.24
CA LEU A 347 -2.63 30.38 0.05
C LEU A 347 -3.68 31.44 0.42
N TRP A 348 -4.55 31.12 1.39
CA TRP A 348 -5.55 32.08 1.89
C TRP A 348 -4.90 33.29 2.56
N LYS A 349 -3.87 33.05 3.38
CA LYS A 349 -3.12 34.14 4.02
C LYS A 349 -2.46 35.05 2.99
N GLY A 350 -1.82 34.48 1.97
CA GLY A 350 -1.23 35.23 0.86
C GLY A 350 -2.27 36.02 0.07
N ALA A 351 -3.40 35.39 -0.27
CA ALA A 351 -4.50 36.03 -0.97
C ALA A 351 -5.08 37.21 -0.19
N ARG A 352 -5.26 37.08 1.13
CA ARG A 352 -5.73 38.20 1.99
C ARG A 352 -4.76 39.37 2.01
N ILE A 353 -3.46 39.12 2.07
CA ILE A 353 -2.43 40.18 2.04
C ILE A 353 -2.44 40.89 0.69
N TYR A 354 -2.46 40.12 -0.41
CA TYR A 354 -2.49 40.67 -1.75
C TYR A 354 -3.77 41.47 -2.02
N ALA A 355 -4.93 40.89 -1.69
CA ALA A 355 -6.23 41.53 -1.83
C ALA A 355 -6.32 42.83 -1.03
N LYS A 356 -5.81 42.84 0.22
CA LYS A 356 -5.75 44.05 1.05
C LYS A 356 -4.87 45.11 0.41
N LYS A 357 -3.64 44.76 0.01
CA LYS A 357 -2.72 45.69 -0.66
C LYS A 357 -3.35 46.30 -1.91
N LEU A 358 -3.99 45.48 -2.73
CA LEU A 358 -4.68 45.95 -3.93
C LEU A 358 -5.85 46.86 -3.57
N PHE A 359 -6.68 46.47 -2.59
CA PHE A 359 -7.80 47.28 -2.11
C PHE A 359 -7.33 48.66 -1.65
N ASP A 360 -6.32 48.69 -0.78
CA ASP A 360 -5.72 49.91 -0.24
C ASP A 360 -5.16 50.81 -1.36
N THR A 361 -4.61 50.25 -2.45
CA THR A 361 -4.04 51.05 -3.56
C THR A 361 -5.03 51.46 -4.65
N THR A 362 -6.11 50.69 -4.88
CA THR A 362 -7.02 50.94 -6.02
C THR A 362 -8.44 51.37 -5.65
N TYR A 363 -8.87 51.12 -4.41
CA TYR A 363 -10.27 51.32 -4.00
C TYR A 363 -10.44 52.22 -2.76
N ALA A 364 -9.36 52.60 -2.07
CA ALA A 364 -9.42 53.43 -0.86
C ALA A 364 -10.11 54.81 -1.06
N ASP A 365 -10.13 55.36 -2.28
CA ASP A 365 -10.64 56.72 -2.58
C ASP A 365 -12.04 56.77 -3.22
N LYS A 366 -12.78 55.65 -3.34
CA LYS A 366 -14.09 55.61 -4.01
C LYS A 366 -15.23 55.27 -3.05
N GLY A 367 -15.58 56.23 -2.19
CA GLY A 367 -16.73 56.16 -1.31
C GLY A 367 -18.03 56.56 -2.02
N GLU A 368 -18.90 55.59 -2.30
CA GLU A 368 -20.33 55.83 -2.54
C GLU A 368 -21.15 55.14 -1.46
N HIS A 369 -22.02 55.92 -0.80
CA HIS A 369 -22.87 55.52 0.31
C HIS A 369 -24.13 54.80 -0.16
N LEU A 370 -24.46 53.63 0.42
CA LEU A 370 -25.76 52.96 0.24
C LEU A 370 -26.16 52.14 1.48
N THR A 371 -27.45 52.22 1.83
CA THR A 371 -28.04 52.13 3.17
C THR A 371 -28.76 50.82 3.52
N ASN A 372 -28.24 49.62 3.18
CA ASN A 372 -28.97 48.38 3.49
C ASN A 372 -28.12 47.21 4.03
N ASN A 373 -28.06 47.11 5.36
CA ASN A 373 -27.22 46.16 6.13
C ASN A 373 -27.61 44.69 5.92
N ASP A 374 -28.91 44.37 5.83
CA ASP A 374 -29.40 43.00 5.65
C ASP A 374 -28.98 42.38 4.30
N TYR A 375 -28.91 43.22 3.27
CA TYR A 375 -28.43 42.82 1.93
C TYR A 375 -26.96 42.40 1.97
N TYR A 376 -26.11 43.11 2.73
CA TYR A 376 -24.69 42.78 2.84
C TYR A 376 -24.42 41.56 3.69
N GLN A 377 -25.20 41.30 4.75
CA GLN A 377 -25.10 40.04 5.51
C GLN A 377 -25.47 38.83 4.64
N SER A 378 -26.54 38.95 3.86
CA SER A 378 -26.91 37.93 2.86
C SER A 378 -25.79 37.73 1.83
N PHE A 379 -25.18 38.81 1.35
CA PHE A 379 -24.07 38.76 0.40
C PHE A 379 -22.79 38.12 1.01
N LEU A 380 -22.46 38.41 2.26
CA LEU A 380 -21.35 37.75 2.97
C LEU A 380 -21.58 36.25 3.12
N ASN A 381 -22.81 35.83 3.43
CA ASN A 381 -23.17 34.40 3.48
C ASN A 381 -22.99 33.70 2.11
N VAL A 382 -23.26 34.40 1.00
CA VAL A 382 -22.98 33.88 -0.35
C VAL A 382 -21.48 33.74 -0.59
N LEU A 383 -20.67 34.71 -0.16
CA LEU A 383 -19.21 34.63 -0.24
C LEU A 383 -18.66 33.48 0.61
N ASP A 384 -19.23 33.20 1.78
CA ASP A 384 -18.82 32.10 2.65
C ASP A 384 -19.08 30.73 1.99
N LYS A 385 -20.24 30.57 1.32
CA LYS A 385 -20.53 29.37 0.52
C LYS A 385 -19.56 29.21 -0.66
N GLN A 386 -19.20 30.31 -1.32
CA GLN A 386 -18.19 30.28 -2.38
C GLN A 386 -16.80 29.94 -1.84
N GLU A 387 -16.41 30.46 -0.67
CA GLU A 387 -15.18 30.09 0.01
C GLU A 387 -15.11 28.58 0.27
N GLU A 388 -16.18 27.99 0.81
CA GLU A 388 -16.25 26.56 1.07
C GLU A 388 -16.11 25.74 -0.22
N SER A 389 -16.83 26.12 -1.28
CA SER A 389 -16.72 25.50 -2.60
C SER A 389 -15.30 25.57 -3.18
N ILE A 390 -14.62 26.72 -3.06
CA ILE A 390 -13.25 26.89 -3.55
C ILE A 390 -12.26 26.06 -2.70
N ARG A 391 -12.44 26.00 -1.38
CA ARG A 391 -11.62 25.15 -0.49
C ARG A 391 -11.73 23.68 -0.86
N LEU A 392 -12.96 23.19 -1.11
CA LEU A 392 -13.21 21.83 -1.57
C LEU A 392 -12.53 21.58 -2.92
N LYS A 393 -12.64 22.52 -3.87
CA LYS A 393 -12.00 22.40 -5.18
C LYS A 393 -10.47 22.36 -5.10
N LEU A 394 -9.86 23.21 -4.28
CA LEU A 394 -8.40 23.19 -4.06
C LEU A 394 -7.95 21.88 -3.41
N SER A 395 -8.73 21.36 -2.46
CA SER A 395 -8.44 20.07 -1.83
C SER A 395 -8.55 18.91 -2.83
N SER A 396 -9.54 18.93 -3.74
CA SER A 396 -9.66 17.95 -4.82
C SER A 396 -8.44 17.99 -5.74
N LEU A 397 -8.07 19.20 -6.20
CA LEU A 397 -6.94 19.38 -7.10
C LEU A 397 -5.61 18.95 -6.46
N LEU A 398 -5.38 19.23 -5.17
CA LEU A 398 -4.17 18.74 -4.46
C LEU A 398 -4.12 17.22 -4.40
N LYS A 399 -5.27 16.57 -4.27
CA LYS A 399 -5.39 15.12 -4.27
C LYS A 399 -5.09 14.56 -5.65
N GLU A 400 -5.70 15.10 -6.71
CA GLU A 400 -5.45 14.71 -8.11
C GLU A 400 -3.97 14.92 -8.49
N ILE A 401 -3.37 16.05 -8.09
CA ILE A 401 -1.93 16.31 -8.28
C ILE A 401 -1.08 15.22 -7.59
N SER A 402 -1.48 14.80 -6.39
CA SER A 402 -0.76 13.77 -5.64
C SER A 402 -0.95 12.36 -6.21
N GLU A 403 -1.99 12.12 -7.00
CA GLU A 403 -2.22 10.87 -7.73
C GLU A 403 -1.30 10.78 -8.95
N VAL A 404 -0.98 11.92 -9.59
CA VAL A 404 0.04 11.98 -10.65
C VAL A 404 1.44 11.81 -10.07
N ASP A 405 1.82 12.66 -9.12
CA ASP A 405 3.08 12.54 -8.41
C ASP A 405 2.99 13.16 -7.01
N ILE A 406 3.25 12.32 -6.00
CA ILE A 406 3.28 12.68 -4.59
C ILE A 406 4.30 13.79 -4.31
N GLU A 407 5.38 13.87 -5.10
CA GLU A 407 6.45 14.86 -4.91
C GLU A 407 6.00 16.30 -5.13
N TYR A 408 5.03 16.56 -6.01
CA TYR A 408 4.49 17.91 -6.23
C TYR A 408 3.89 18.48 -4.95
N ARG A 409 3.00 17.72 -4.30
CA ARG A 409 2.37 18.16 -3.05
C ARG A 409 3.40 18.30 -1.93
N ASP A 410 4.36 17.38 -1.83
CA ASP A 410 5.43 17.47 -0.84
C ASP A 410 6.34 18.68 -1.06
N SER A 411 6.58 19.04 -2.32
CA SER A 411 7.33 20.24 -2.70
C SER A 411 6.57 21.51 -2.34
N MET A 412 5.27 21.59 -2.67
CA MET A 412 4.40 22.70 -2.25
C MET A 412 4.36 22.85 -0.73
N TYR A 413 4.22 21.75 0.00
CA TYR A 413 4.23 21.75 1.47
C TYR A 413 5.56 22.26 2.04
N LYS A 414 6.70 21.83 1.48
CA LYS A 414 8.03 22.32 1.89
C LYS A 414 8.19 23.81 1.62
N LEU A 415 7.65 24.34 0.53
CA LEU A 415 7.69 25.77 0.18
C LEU A 415 6.92 26.64 1.18
N VAL A 416 5.78 26.16 1.69
CA VAL A 416 4.97 26.94 2.64
C VAL A 416 5.43 26.81 4.09
N THR A 417 6.21 25.77 4.43
CA THR A 417 6.67 25.50 5.81
C THR A 417 8.12 25.88 6.06
N LYS A 418 8.99 25.86 5.05
CA LYS A 418 10.40 26.23 5.18
C LYS A 418 10.69 27.55 4.48
N LYS A 419 11.58 28.36 5.07
CA LYS A 419 12.07 29.58 4.44
C LYS A 419 12.93 29.19 3.22
N ARG A 420 12.36 29.27 2.02
CA ARG A 420 13.02 28.95 0.75
C ARG A 420 13.21 30.22 -0.08
N ALA A 421 14.15 30.17 -1.02
CA ALA A 421 14.42 31.27 -1.94
C ALA A 421 13.27 31.52 -2.95
N MET A 422 12.49 30.48 -3.26
CA MET A 422 11.38 30.51 -4.21
C MET A 422 10.03 30.52 -3.48
N SER A 423 9.09 31.36 -3.93
CA SER A 423 7.71 31.39 -3.42
C SER A 423 6.85 30.28 -4.04
N LEU A 424 5.73 29.92 -3.38
CA LEU A 424 4.77 28.96 -3.92
C LEU A 424 4.18 29.43 -5.27
N GLU A 425 3.95 30.74 -5.43
CA GLU A 425 3.48 31.31 -6.69
C GLU A 425 4.50 31.17 -7.82
N GLN A 426 5.78 31.43 -7.53
CA GLN A 426 6.86 31.24 -8.51
C GLN A 426 6.98 29.77 -8.91
N TYR A 427 6.86 28.85 -7.95
CA TYR A 427 6.85 27.41 -8.21
C TYR A 427 5.66 27.01 -9.11
N LEU A 428 4.44 27.49 -8.83
CA LEU A 428 3.27 27.21 -9.68
C LEU A 428 3.36 27.85 -11.08
N THR A 429 4.26 28.81 -11.28
CA THR A 429 4.46 29.51 -12.55
C THR A 429 5.61 28.92 -13.36
N SER A 430 6.61 28.31 -12.73
CA SER A 430 7.76 27.70 -13.42
C SER A 430 7.41 26.45 -14.22
N TYR A 431 6.33 25.74 -13.88
CA TYR A 431 5.88 24.53 -14.58
C TYR A 431 4.91 24.81 -15.74
N TYR A 432 5.02 25.97 -16.39
CA TYR A 432 4.19 26.33 -17.56
C TYR A 432 4.58 25.58 -18.84
N LEU A 433 5.64 24.76 -18.83
CA LEU A 433 6.11 24.00 -19.98
C LEU A 433 5.66 22.52 -19.84
N ASP A 434 4.55 22.24 -20.51
CA ASP A 434 4.06 20.99 -21.09
C ASP A 434 3.46 19.81 -20.30
N GLU A 435 3.53 19.70 -18.95
CA GLU A 435 3.10 18.40 -18.34
C GLU A 435 2.08 18.41 -17.19
N CYS A 436 1.51 19.53 -16.72
CA CYS A 436 0.51 19.45 -15.64
C CYS A 436 -0.62 20.50 -15.71
N LYS A 437 -1.65 20.19 -16.52
CA LYS A 437 -2.95 20.89 -16.51
C LYS A 437 -3.52 21.08 -15.10
N LEU A 438 -3.33 20.10 -14.22
CA LEU A 438 -3.75 20.15 -12.82
C LEU A 438 -3.09 21.27 -12.01
N LEU A 439 -1.80 21.55 -12.22
CA LEU A 439 -1.10 22.65 -11.54
C LEU A 439 -1.61 24.01 -12.02
N ALA A 440 -1.90 24.14 -13.31
CA ALA A 440 -2.52 25.34 -13.87
C ALA A 440 -3.92 25.55 -13.30
N ASP A 441 -4.76 24.51 -13.23
CA ASP A 441 -6.09 24.56 -12.64
C ASP A 441 -6.05 24.90 -11.14
N PHE A 442 -5.06 24.37 -10.42
CA PHE A 442 -4.81 24.72 -9.01
C PHE A 442 -4.48 26.20 -8.84
N ARG A 443 -3.55 26.72 -9.64
CA ARG A 443 -3.18 28.15 -9.65
C ARG A 443 -4.37 29.04 -10.02
N ASN A 444 -5.11 28.68 -11.07
CA ASN A 444 -6.29 29.43 -11.51
C ASN A 444 -7.38 29.45 -10.43
N THR A 445 -7.55 28.34 -9.72
CA THR A 445 -8.48 28.26 -8.57
C THR A 445 -7.99 29.13 -7.41
N TRP A 446 -6.68 29.20 -7.16
CA TRP A 446 -6.11 30.12 -6.18
C TRP A 446 -6.34 31.60 -6.54
N TYR A 447 -6.22 32.00 -7.81
CA TYR A 447 -6.55 33.38 -8.20
C TYR A 447 -8.02 33.76 -7.95
N LYS A 448 -8.95 32.79 -7.97
CA LYS A 448 -10.35 33.03 -7.55
C LYS A 448 -10.45 33.38 -6.07
N VAL A 449 -9.57 32.85 -5.20
CA VAL A 449 -9.49 33.23 -3.78
C VAL A 449 -9.14 34.70 -3.64
N VAL A 450 -8.20 35.19 -4.44
CA VAL A 450 -7.82 36.61 -4.44
C VAL A 450 -9.01 37.49 -4.82
N GLY A 451 -9.74 37.15 -5.88
CA GLY A 451 -10.95 37.86 -6.29
C GLY A 451 -12.06 37.86 -5.24
N LEU A 452 -12.25 36.72 -4.56
CA LEU A 452 -13.21 36.57 -3.45
C LEU A 452 -12.85 37.50 -2.28
N GLU A 453 -11.58 37.51 -1.85
CA GLU A 453 -11.13 38.35 -0.74
C GLU A 453 -11.19 39.85 -1.08
N ILE A 454 -10.87 40.26 -2.31
CA ILE A 454 -11.07 41.66 -2.76
C ILE A 454 -12.53 42.07 -2.62
N THR A 455 -13.45 41.20 -3.05
CA THR A 455 -14.89 41.44 -2.96
C THR A 455 -15.33 41.55 -1.51
N ARG A 456 -14.84 40.66 -0.64
CA ARG A 456 -15.11 40.69 0.80
C ARG A 456 -14.61 41.98 1.46
N TYR A 457 -13.40 42.45 1.14
CA TYR A 457 -12.89 43.74 1.64
C TYR A 457 -13.78 44.91 1.21
N ARG A 458 -14.22 44.96 -0.06
CA ARG A 458 -15.15 46.01 -0.53
C ARG A 458 -16.48 45.98 0.24
N THR A 459 -17.05 44.80 0.44
CA THR A 459 -18.30 44.63 1.19
C THR A 459 -18.16 45.08 2.64
N LEU A 460 -17.07 44.68 3.31
CA LEU A 460 -16.81 45.04 4.71
C LEU A 460 -16.51 46.54 4.89
N SER A 461 -15.81 47.17 3.94
CA SER A 461 -15.58 48.63 3.96
C SER A 461 -16.90 49.39 3.94
N LYS A 462 -17.82 48.99 3.06
CA LYS A 462 -19.15 49.62 2.96
C LYS A 462 -19.99 49.44 4.23
N LEU A 463 -19.92 48.28 4.87
CA LEU A 463 -20.56 48.00 6.17
C LEU A 463 -19.98 48.82 7.33
N GLN A 464 -18.69 49.16 7.30
CA GLN A 464 -18.04 49.94 8.36
C GLN A 464 -18.36 51.44 8.27
N ASP A 465 -18.53 51.97 7.05
CA ASP A 465 -18.95 53.36 6.84
C ASP A 465 -20.39 53.62 7.31
N ASP A 466 -21.27 52.62 7.20
CA ASP A 466 -22.66 52.68 7.69
C ASP A 466 -22.77 52.65 9.24
N LYS A 467 -21.81 52.07 9.97
CA LYS A 467 -21.81 51.99 11.45
C LYS A 467 -21.20 53.21 12.16
N LYS A 468 -20.47 54.06 11.44
CA LYS A 468 -19.86 55.29 11.98
C LYS A 468 -20.77 56.52 11.84
N ARG A 469 -21.94 56.36 11.22
CA ARG A 469 -23.07 57.29 11.29
C ARG A 469 -24.10 56.74 12.26
#